data_AF-A0A8T4KRB3-F1
#
_entry.id   AF-A0A8T4KRB3-F1
#
_cell.length_a   1.000
_cell.length_b   1.000
_cell.length_c   1.000
_cell.angle_alpha   90.00
_cell.angle_beta   90.00
_cell.angle_gamma   90.00
#
_symmetry.space_group_name_H-M   'P 1'
#
loop_
_entity.id
_entity.type
_entity.pdbx_description
1 polymer ?
#
loop_
_entity_poly.entity_id
_entity_poly.type
_entity_poly.pdbx_seq_one_letter_code
_entity_poly.pdbx_strand_id
1 'polypeptide(L)' 'MKKNFLNAFKISAAERKRYVLSNDKDFEVLSKCKYLEKSGLKAEDKILVRLIKSQLQDDWRSPLVKMLNALKRKYNLKP' A
#
# COMPACT_ATOMS: atom_id res chain seq x y z
N MET A 1 0.84 7.21 -22.62
CA MET A 1 0.76 7.73 -21.23
C MET A 1 1.42 6.80 -20.20
N LYS A 2 0.94 5.56 -19.98
CA LYS A 2 1.46 4.64 -18.93
C LYS A 2 3.00 4.37 -18.94
N LYS A 3 3.65 4.29 -20.11
CA LYS A 3 5.11 4.03 -20.21
C LYS A 3 5.98 5.12 -19.55
N ASN A 4 5.57 6.39 -19.63
CA ASN A 4 6.35 7.50 -19.07
C ASN A 4 6.32 7.49 -17.53
N PHE A 5 5.19 7.11 -16.93
CA PHE A 5 5.03 7.01 -15.48
C PHE A 5 5.77 5.82 -14.86
N LEU A 6 5.84 4.69 -15.56
CA LEU A 6 6.60 3.53 -15.10
C LEU A 6 8.09 3.85 -14.91
N ASN A 7 8.65 4.63 -15.84
CA ASN A 7 10.04 5.08 -15.77
C ASN A 7 10.22 6.21 -14.74
N ALA A 8 9.32 7.20 -14.71
CA ALA A 8 9.38 8.31 -13.76
C ALA A 8 9.32 7.84 -12.30
N PHE A 9 8.46 6.85 -12.00
CA PHE A 9 8.27 6.34 -10.64
C PHE A 9 9.10 5.08 -10.32
N LYS A 10 9.98 4.65 -11.23
CA LYS A 10 10.86 3.48 -11.07
C LYS A 10 10.07 2.24 -10.62
N ILE A 11 8.98 1.92 -11.33
CA ILE A 11 8.11 0.78 -11.01
C ILE A 11 8.69 -0.52 -11.60
N SER A 12 9.01 -1.47 -10.73
CA SER A 12 9.57 -2.77 -11.09
C SER A 12 8.54 -3.69 -11.75
N ALA A 13 9.01 -4.74 -12.44
CA ALA A 13 8.14 -5.75 -13.03
C ALA A 13 7.28 -6.49 -11.98
N ALA A 14 7.84 -6.74 -10.79
CA ALA A 14 7.12 -7.37 -9.68
C ALA A 14 5.98 -6.46 -9.18
N GLU A 15 6.23 -5.15 -9.04
CA GLU A 15 5.21 -4.18 -8.65
C GLU A 15 4.09 -4.09 -9.69
N ARG A 16 4.40 -4.15 -10.98
CA ARG A 16 3.38 -4.18 -12.06
C ARG A 16 2.48 -5.41 -12.01
N LYS A 17 3.00 -6.55 -11.55
CA LYS A 17 2.21 -7.77 -11.38
C LYS A 17 1.37 -7.74 -10.09
N ARG A 18 1.88 -7.05 -9.07
CA ARG A 18 1.27 -7.03 -7.73
C ARG A 18 0.18 -5.96 -7.59
N TYR A 19 0.31 -4.85 -8.30
CA TYR A 19 -0.52 -3.67 -8.09
C TYR A 19 -1.36 -3.31 -9.32
N VAL A 20 -2.61 -2.91 -9.06
CA VAL A 20 -3.53 -2.32 -10.00
C VAL A 20 -3.26 -0.80 -10.03
N LEU A 21 -2.54 -0.34 -11.04
CA LEU A 21 -2.18 1.07 -11.25
C LEU A 21 -2.96 1.62 -12.46
N SER A 22 -4.21 1.99 -12.22
CA SER A 22 -5.20 2.34 -13.24
C SER A 22 -5.17 3.83 -13.59
N ASN A 23 -4.82 4.69 -12.64
CA ASN A 23 -4.74 6.14 -12.83
C ASN A 23 -3.44 6.73 -12.22
N ASP A 24 -3.15 7.99 -12.54
CA ASP A 24 -1.90 8.66 -12.15
C ASP A 24 -1.72 8.77 -10.63
N LYS A 25 -2.81 8.87 -9.85
CA LYS A 25 -2.75 8.94 -8.39
C LYS A 25 -2.28 7.62 -7.77
N ASP A 26 -2.56 6.49 -8.41
CA ASP A 26 -2.09 5.17 -7.94
C ASP A 26 -0.55 5.11 -7.97
N PHE A 27 0.06 5.69 -9.01
CA PHE A 27 1.51 5.80 -9.12
C PHE A 27 2.09 6.75 -8.07
N GLU A 28 1.42 7.87 -7.82
CA GLU A 28 1.81 8.82 -6.78
C GLU A 28 1.79 8.17 -5.39
N VAL A 29 0.72 7.44 -5.06
CA VAL A 29 0.59 6.70 -3.80
C VAL A 29 1.74 5.69 -3.66
N LEU A 30 2.01 4.89 -4.69
CA LEU A 30 3.09 3.91 -4.68
C LEU A 30 4.46 4.58 -4.47
N SER A 31 4.70 5.72 -5.13
CA SER A 31 5.94 6.49 -4.98
C SER A 31 6.15 6.98 -3.56
N LYS A 32 5.12 7.60 -2.95
CA LYS A 32 5.18 8.07 -1.56
C LYS A 32 5.41 6.92 -0.59
N CYS A 33 4.71 5.78 -0.77
CA CYS A 33 4.94 4.60 0.04
C CYS A 33 6.39 4.09 -0.05
N LYS A 34 6.97 4.04 -1.25
CA LYS A 34 8.37 3.60 -1.45
C LYS A 34 9.38 4.54 -0.79
N TYR A 35 9.13 5.85 -0.84
CA TYR A 35 9.97 6.83 -0.15
C TYR A 35 9.92 6.62 1.37
N LEU A 36 8.71 6.47 1.92
CA LEU A 36 8.48 6.23 3.34
C LEU A 36 9.05 4.88 3.83
N GLU A 37 8.95 3.81 3.04
CA GLU A 37 9.52 2.50 3.38
C GLU A 37 11.05 2.50 3.50
N LYS A 38 11.72 3.38 2.73
CA LYS A 38 13.17 3.60 2.82
C LYS A 38 13.56 4.53 3.95
N SER A 39 12.59 5.18 4.58
CA SER A 39 12.82 6.08 5.70
C SER A 39 12.85 5.30 7.01
N GLY A 40 13.58 5.81 8.01
CA GLY A 40 13.71 5.21 9.34
C GLY A 40 12.45 5.31 10.20
N LEU A 41 11.28 4.93 9.67
CA LEU A 41 9.98 5.07 10.32
C LEU A 41 9.83 4.17 11.55
N LYS A 42 9.01 4.64 12.49
CA LYS A 42 8.54 3.85 13.65
C LYS A 42 7.67 2.68 13.19
N ALA A 43 7.48 1.70 14.07
CA ALA A 43 6.77 0.47 13.74
C ALA A 43 5.30 0.73 13.35
N GLU A 44 4.65 1.65 14.06
CA GLU A 44 3.26 2.06 13.85
C GLU A 44 3.07 2.70 12.46
N ASP A 45 3.96 3.62 12.10
CA ASP A 45 3.94 4.29 10.80
C ASP A 45 4.23 3.29 9.67
N LYS A 46 5.14 2.34 9.88
CA LYS A 46 5.40 1.25 8.92
C LYS A 46 4.15 0.39 8.68
N ILE A 47 3.35 0.15 9.71
CA ILE A 47 2.08 -0.58 9.57
C ILE A 47 1.10 0.22 8.72
N LEU A 48 0.96 1.52 8.99
CA LEU A 48 0.11 2.41 8.20
C LEU A 48 0.52 2.47 6.73
N VAL A 49 1.82 2.65 6.45
CA VAL A 49 2.35 2.69 5.08
C VAL A 49 2.08 1.37 4.35
N ARG A 50 2.25 0.22 5.01
CA ARG A 50 1.94 -1.09 4.44
C ARG A 50 0.45 -1.24 4.12
N LEU A 51 -0.42 -0.72 4.99
CA LEU A 51 -1.88 -0.74 4.77
C LEU A 51 -2.29 0.14 3.60
N ILE A 52 -1.73 1.34 3.48
CA ILE A 52 -1.98 2.24 2.34
C ILE A 52 -1.51 1.58 1.05
N LYS A 53 -0.28 1.04 1.04
CA LYS A 53 0.28 0.37 -0.14
C LYS A 53 -0.51 -0.88 -0.56
N SER A 54 -1.16 -1.57 0.38
CA SER A 54 -2.02 -2.71 0.04
C SER A 54 -3.30 -2.31 -0.69
N GLN A 55 -3.70 -1.03 -0.65
CA GLN A 55 -4.86 -0.52 -1.39
C GLN A 55 -4.64 -0.50 -2.91
N LEU A 56 -3.39 -0.65 -3.34
CA LEU A 56 -3.03 -0.81 -4.73
C LEU A 56 -3.11 -2.26 -5.20
N GLN A 57 -3.38 -3.23 -4.33
CA GLN A 57 -3.52 -4.64 -4.74
C GLN A 57 -4.92 -4.90 -5.31
N ASP A 58 -5.05 -5.93 -6.14
CA ASP A 58 -6.35 -6.34 -6.70
C ASP A 58 -7.36 -6.68 -5.58
N ASP A 59 -6.96 -7.57 -4.67
CA ASP A 59 -7.69 -7.84 -3.43
C ASP A 59 -7.19 -6.96 -2.26
N TRP A 60 -7.42 -5.65 -2.37
CA TRP A 60 -7.10 -4.70 -1.31
C TRP A 60 -8.00 -4.83 -0.07
N ARG A 61 -9.16 -5.48 -0.21
CA ARG A 61 -10.15 -5.63 0.88
C ARG A 61 -9.63 -6.58 1.95
N SER A 62 -8.98 -7.68 1.57
CA SER A 62 -8.42 -8.66 2.51
C SER A 62 -7.45 -8.03 3.55
N PRO A 63 -6.45 -7.22 3.16
CA PRO A 63 -5.60 -6.49 4.11
C PRO A 63 -6.37 -5.56 5.06
N LEU A 64 -7.39 -4.84 4.57
CA LEU A 64 -8.20 -3.96 5.41
C LEU A 64 -8.97 -4.76 6.46
N VAL A 65 -9.69 -5.81 6.03
CA VAL A 65 -10.45 -6.67 6.93
C VAL A 65 -9.55 -7.29 7.99
N LYS A 66 -8.35 -7.75 7.60
CA LYS A 66 -7.35 -8.29 8.53
C LYS A 66 -6.94 -7.25 9.59
N MET A 67 -6.70 -6.00 9.18
CA MET A 67 -6.34 -4.91 10.10
C MET A 67 -7.49 -4.53 11.03
N LEU A 68 -8.71 -4.44 10.52
CA LEU A 68 -9.91 -4.17 11.32
C LEU A 68 -10.16 -5.27 12.35
N ASN A 69 -10.02 -6.54 11.96
CA ASN A 69 -10.13 -7.67 12.90
C ASN A 69 -9.02 -7.65 13.95
N ALA A 70 -7.80 -7.25 13.59
CA ALA A 70 -6.72 -7.07 14.55
C ALA A 70 -7.04 -5.95 15.56
N LEU A 71 -7.62 -4.83 15.10
CA LEU A 71 -8.07 -3.76 15.98
C LEU A 71 -9.21 -4.21 16.91
N LYS A 72 -10.23 -4.91 16.40
CA LYS A 72 -11.30 -5.48 17.22
C LYS A 72 -10.75 -6.34 18.35
N ARG A 73 -9.80 -7.24 18.05
CA ARG A 73 -9.11 -8.07 19.06
C ARG A 73 -8.31 -7.23 20.05
N LYS A 74 -7.55 -6.23 19.58
CA LYS A 74 -6.74 -5.34 20.43
C LYS A 74 -7.59 -4.62 21.48
N TYR A 75 -8.80 -4.22 21.12
CA TYR A 75 -9.72 -3.51 22.00
C TYR A 75 -10.76 -4.41 22.66
N ASN A 76 -10.63 -5.74 22.55
CA ASN A 76 -11.57 -6.73 23.08
C ASN A 76 -13.04 -6.43 22.72
N LEU A 77 -13.27 -5.96 21.50
CA LEU A 77 -14.61 -5.63 21.01
C LEU A 77 -15.31 -6.91 20.57
N LYS A 78 -16.47 -7.19 21.17
CA LYS A 78 -17.36 -8.29 20.77
C LYS A 78 -18.20 -7.85 19.54
N PRO A 79 -18.67 -8.82 18.72
CA PRO A 79 -19.54 -8.53 17.58
C PRO A 79 -20.81 -7.78 17.98
#